data_AF-A0AAW6TWE3-F1
#
_entry.id   AF-A0AAW6TWE3-F1
#
_cell.length_a   1.000
_cell.length_b   1.000
_cell.length_c   1.000
_cell.angle_alpha   90.00
_cell.angle_beta   90.00
_cell.angle_gamma   90.00
#
_symmetry.space_group_name_H-M   'P 1'
#
loop_
_entity.id
_entity.type
_entity.pdbx_description
1 polymer ?
#
loop_
_entity_poly.entity_id
_entity_poly.type
_entity_poly.pdbx_seq_one_letter_code
_entity_poly.pdbx_strand_id
1 'polypeptide(L)'
;MDKERIEELANDPRFIPGIYDYCDRWCERCAFTSRCMTYAMSEEAFDSPASRDVKNEAFWSKLGDIFAATAEMVKEKAKELGIDLDAFDGDETAEPVRHIHDIAREQPCSRAAREYAEIVNDWFEANKWHLERKAEELESLAQADVPGTNPADDAVRIKDDIEVIRWYQHQIYVKLCRAAAGMLRGRFEDREDASEDANGSAKVALIGVERSIAAWAALLPHFSDQERAILRLLSVLQRLLSQIEAAFPAARAFLRPGFDA
;
A
#
# COMPACT_ATOMS: atom_id res chain seq x y z
N MET A 1 -15.95 -18.93 -4.49
CA MET A 1 -14.93 -19.75 -3.82
C MET A 1 -15.53 -20.19 -2.51
N ASP A 2 -15.52 -21.49 -2.23
CA ASP A 2 -16.11 -22.06 -1.02
C ASP A 2 -15.06 -22.19 0.10
N LYS A 3 -15.54 -22.55 1.29
CA LYS A 3 -14.72 -22.75 2.49
C LYS A 3 -13.63 -23.80 2.29
N GLU A 4 -13.98 -24.95 1.71
CA GLU A 4 -13.08 -26.09 1.54
C GLU A 4 -11.86 -25.70 0.70
N ARG A 5 -12.08 -24.95 -0.37
CA ARG A 5 -11.02 -24.41 -1.21
C ARG A 5 -10.12 -23.40 -0.48
N ILE A 6 -10.70 -22.55 0.37
CA ILE A 6 -9.93 -21.60 1.20
C ILE A 6 -9.03 -22.36 2.18
N GLU A 7 -9.54 -23.41 2.82
CA GLU A 7 -8.77 -24.26 3.73
C GLU A 7 -7.67 -25.04 3.01
N GLU A 8 -7.91 -25.54 1.81
CA GLU A 8 -6.89 -26.17 0.98
C GLU A 8 -5.75 -25.20 0.68
N LEU A 9 -6.07 -23.99 0.22
CA LEU A 9 -5.08 -22.95 -0.06
C LEU A 9 -4.34 -22.51 1.21
N ALA A 10 -5.00 -22.45 2.37
CA ALA A 10 -4.36 -22.11 3.64
C ALA A 10 -3.30 -23.12 4.07
N ASN A 11 -3.48 -24.39 3.71
CA ASN A 11 -2.57 -25.49 4.05
C ASN A 11 -1.52 -25.77 2.97
N ASP A 12 -1.51 -25.01 1.87
CA ASP A 12 -0.56 -25.22 0.78
C ASP A 12 0.86 -24.78 1.20
N PRO A 13 1.84 -25.71 1.23
CA PRO A 13 3.19 -25.43 1.71
C PRO A 13 4.00 -24.50 0.79
N ARG A 14 3.51 -24.20 -0.42
CA ARG A 14 4.16 -23.26 -1.34
C ARG A 14 4.03 -21.82 -0.86
N PHE A 15 2.96 -21.50 -0.14
CA PHE A 15 2.69 -20.14 0.31
C PHE A 15 3.50 -19.78 1.55
N ILE A 16 3.92 -18.52 1.61
CA ILE A 16 4.62 -17.97 2.77
C ILE A 16 3.57 -17.41 3.73
N PRO A 17 3.45 -17.94 4.96
CA PRO A 17 2.52 -17.40 5.95
C PRO A 17 2.81 -15.92 6.24
N GLY A 18 1.76 -15.09 6.24
CA GLY A 18 1.84 -13.67 6.58
C GLY A 18 2.56 -12.77 5.56
N ILE A 19 2.93 -13.27 4.38
CA ILE A 19 3.57 -12.45 3.33
C ILE A 19 2.70 -11.24 2.93
N TYR A 20 1.38 -11.37 3.01
CA TYR A 20 0.43 -10.32 2.67
C TYR A 20 0.25 -9.27 3.78
N ASP A 21 0.69 -9.52 5.02
CA ASP A 21 0.45 -8.64 6.16
C ASP A 21 1.25 -7.33 6.06
N TYR A 22 2.47 -7.43 5.54
CA TYR A 22 3.43 -6.33 5.42
C TYR A 22 3.93 -6.14 3.98
N CYS A 23 3.04 -6.37 3.00
CA CYS A 23 3.28 -6.03 1.60
C CYS A 23 2.83 -4.59 1.27
N ASP A 24 3.27 -4.09 0.11
CA ASP A 24 2.85 -2.81 -0.47
C ASP A 24 1.63 -2.95 -1.42
N ARG A 25 1.06 -4.15 -1.52
CA ARG A 25 -0.07 -4.54 -2.39
C ARG A 25 0.15 -4.24 -3.88
N TRP A 26 1.40 -4.05 -4.34
CA TRP A 26 1.70 -3.86 -5.76
C TRP A 26 1.90 -5.20 -6.46
N CYS A 27 0.82 -5.99 -6.57
CA CYS A 27 0.88 -7.37 -7.02
C CYS A 27 1.47 -7.51 -8.44
N GLU A 28 1.23 -6.55 -9.32
CA GLU A 28 1.73 -6.50 -10.70
C GLU A 28 3.27 -6.39 -10.78
N ARG A 29 3.91 -5.89 -9.71
CA ARG A 29 5.37 -5.79 -9.58
C ARG A 29 5.93 -6.72 -8.51
N CYS A 30 5.11 -7.59 -7.92
CA CYS A 30 5.53 -8.44 -6.81
C CYS A 30 6.21 -9.73 -7.30
N ALA A 31 7.46 -9.95 -6.89
CA ALA A 31 8.22 -11.15 -7.24
C ALA A 31 7.72 -12.43 -6.53
N PHE A 32 6.76 -12.32 -5.60
CA PHE A 32 6.29 -13.41 -4.74
C PHE A 32 4.84 -13.81 -4.99
N THR A 33 4.23 -13.39 -6.10
CA THR A 33 2.84 -13.75 -6.46
C THR A 33 2.61 -15.26 -6.45
N SER A 34 3.57 -16.05 -6.92
CA SER A 34 3.53 -17.52 -6.91
C SER A 34 3.59 -18.15 -5.51
N ARG A 35 3.91 -17.36 -4.48
CA ARG A 35 4.03 -17.78 -3.07
C ARG A 35 3.08 -17.01 -2.14
N CYS A 36 2.11 -16.31 -2.70
CA CYS A 36 1.13 -15.50 -1.95
C CYS A 36 -0.28 -16.10 -2.09
N MET A 37 -0.80 -16.65 -0.99
CA MET A 37 -2.16 -17.20 -0.95
C MET A 37 -3.21 -16.16 -1.35
N THR A 38 -3.12 -14.93 -0.82
CA THR A 38 -4.06 -13.85 -1.16
C THR A 38 -4.08 -13.54 -2.65
N TYR A 39 -2.92 -13.59 -3.32
CA TYR A 39 -2.86 -13.39 -4.76
C TYR A 39 -3.50 -14.56 -5.51
N ALA A 40 -3.16 -15.80 -5.15
CA ALA A 40 -3.75 -17.00 -5.76
C ALA A 40 -5.28 -17.02 -5.62
N MET A 41 -5.78 -16.73 -4.41
CA MET A 41 -7.22 -16.61 -4.15
C MET A 41 -7.89 -15.51 -4.99
N SER A 42 -7.24 -14.35 -5.12
CA SER A 42 -7.77 -13.23 -5.91
C SER A 42 -7.86 -13.58 -7.39
N GLU A 43 -6.83 -14.21 -7.96
CA GLU A 43 -6.84 -14.63 -9.36
C GLU A 43 -7.87 -15.74 -9.63
N GLU A 44 -8.07 -16.66 -8.69
CA GLU A 44 -9.09 -17.71 -8.79
C GLU A 44 -10.52 -17.16 -8.64
N ALA A 45 -10.73 -16.21 -7.72
CA ALA A 45 -12.04 -15.62 -7.49
C ALA A 45 -12.46 -14.64 -8.60
N PHE A 46 -11.50 -13.88 -9.12
CA PHE A 46 -11.70 -12.85 -10.14
C PHE A 46 -10.96 -13.22 -11.43
N ASP A 47 -11.44 -14.28 -12.08
CA ASP A 47 -10.81 -14.95 -13.23
C ASP A 47 -11.09 -14.29 -14.60
N SER A 48 -11.97 -13.29 -14.64
CA SER A 48 -12.45 -12.68 -15.88
C SER A 48 -12.57 -11.16 -15.79
N PRO A 49 -12.49 -10.42 -16.92
CA PRO A 49 -12.68 -8.97 -16.92
C PRO A 49 -14.00 -8.52 -16.28
N ALA A 50 -15.09 -9.28 -16.50
CA ALA A 50 -16.39 -8.99 -15.90
C ALA A 50 -16.36 -9.14 -14.37
N SER A 51 -15.71 -10.18 -13.85
CA SER A 51 -15.55 -10.36 -12.40
C SER A 51 -14.64 -9.31 -11.76
N ARG A 52 -13.76 -8.65 -12.52
CA ARG A 52 -12.85 -7.60 -12.03
C ARG A 52 -13.44 -6.19 -12.11
N ASP A 53 -14.57 -6.00 -12.79
CA ASP A 53 -15.23 -4.70 -12.95
C ASP A 53 -16.25 -4.46 -11.84
N VAL A 54 -15.98 -3.50 -10.96
CA VAL A 54 -16.86 -3.10 -9.84
C VAL A 54 -18.26 -2.66 -10.29
N LYS A 55 -18.44 -2.27 -11.56
CA LYS A 55 -19.74 -1.89 -12.13
C LYS A 55 -20.52 -3.10 -12.66
N ASN A 56 -19.90 -4.27 -12.70
CA ASN A 56 -20.51 -5.48 -13.22
C ASN A 56 -21.12 -6.32 -12.08
N GLU A 57 -22.26 -6.94 -12.33
CA GLU A 57 -22.91 -7.83 -11.37
C GLU A 57 -22.04 -9.03 -10.99
N ALA A 58 -21.24 -9.55 -11.92
CA ALA A 58 -20.34 -10.68 -11.67
C ALA A 58 -19.33 -10.39 -10.55
N PHE A 59 -18.81 -9.16 -10.46
CA PHE A 59 -17.94 -8.74 -9.36
C PHE A 59 -18.66 -8.87 -8.00
N TRP A 60 -19.87 -8.35 -7.90
CA TRP A 60 -20.66 -8.38 -6.66
C TRP A 60 -21.09 -9.78 -6.27
N SER A 61 -21.42 -10.64 -7.24
CA SER A 61 -21.69 -12.05 -6.99
C SER A 61 -20.46 -12.74 -6.38
N LYS A 62 -19.28 -12.60 -6.99
CA LYS A 62 -18.04 -13.21 -6.48
C LYS A 62 -17.67 -12.70 -5.10
N LEU A 63 -17.83 -11.39 -4.88
CA LEU A 63 -17.60 -10.78 -3.57
C LEU A 63 -18.57 -11.34 -2.52
N GLY A 64 -19.85 -11.49 -2.87
CA GLY A 64 -20.87 -12.09 -2.03
C GLY A 64 -20.53 -13.53 -1.63
N ASP A 65 -20.07 -14.35 -2.57
CA ASP A 65 -19.64 -15.73 -2.31
C ASP A 65 -18.49 -15.79 -1.29
N ILE A 66 -17.49 -14.92 -1.43
CA ILE A 66 -16.35 -14.84 -0.51
C ILE A 66 -16.82 -14.45 0.90
N PHE A 67 -17.69 -13.44 1.01
CA PHE A 67 -18.23 -13.02 2.30
C PHE A 67 -19.09 -14.11 2.95
N ALA A 68 -19.90 -14.84 2.16
CA ALA A 68 -20.70 -15.95 2.66
C ALA A 68 -19.83 -17.07 3.23
N ALA A 69 -18.81 -17.51 2.47
CA ALA A 69 -17.86 -18.52 2.94
C ALA A 69 -17.09 -18.06 4.19
N THR A 70 -16.63 -16.80 4.21
CA THR A 70 -15.93 -16.23 5.37
C THR A 70 -16.85 -16.18 6.60
N ALA A 71 -18.11 -15.76 6.45
CA ALA A 71 -19.07 -15.70 7.53
C ALA A 71 -19.40 -17.08 8.11
N GLU A 72 -19.49 -18.10 7.25
CA GLU A 72 -19.64 -19.49 7.66
C GLU A 72 -18.46 -19.95 8.52
N MET A 73 -17.23 -19.77 8.03
CA MET A 73 -16.00 -20.12 8.76
C MET A 73 -15.91 -19.43 10.13
N VAL A 74 -16.24 -18.13 10.20
CA VAL A 74 -16.22 -17.36 11.45
C VAL A 74 -17.25 -17.90 12.44
N LYS A 75 -18.48 -18.20 12.00
CA LYS A 75 -19.55 -18.73 12.86
C LYS A 75 -19.20 -20.10 13.43
N GLU A 76 -18.65 -20.98 12.61
CA GLU A 76 -18.19 -22.30 13.08
C GLU A 76 -17.06 -22.14 14.10
N LYS A 77 -16.08 -21.28 13.83
CA LYS A 77 -14.97 -21.07 14.75
C LYS A 77 -15.41 -20.44 16.06
N ALA A 78 -16.33 -19.48 16.02
CA ALA A 78 -16.91 -18.89 17.21
C ALA A 78 -17.62 -19.96 18.06
N LYS A 79 -18.43 -20.83 17.43
CA LYS A 79 -19.08 -21.95 18.11
C LYS A 79 -18.09 -22.92 18.74
N GLU A 80 -17.02 -23.29 18.04
CA GLU A 80 -15.94 -24.14 18.59
C GLU A 80 -15.29 -23.52 19.84
N LEU A 81 -15.08 -22.21 19.82
CA LEU A 81 -14.47 -21.46 20.92
C LEU A 81 -15.47 -21.08 22.03
N GLY A 82 -16.76 -21.40 21.86
CA GLY A 82 -17.83 -21.01 22.80
C GLY A 82 -18.10 -19.50 22.84
N ILE A 83 -17.79 -18.78 21.76
CA ILE A 83 -18.02 -17.34 21.61
C ILE A 83 -19.44 -17.13 21.06
N ASP A 84 -20.25 -16.39 21.81
CA ASP A 84 -21.56 -15.92 21.36
C ASP A 84 -21.43 -14.64 20.53
N LEU A 85 -21.72 -14.72 19.24
CA LEU A 85 -21.63 -13.58 18.32
C LEU A 85 -22.81 -12.61 18.47
N ASP A 86 -23.94 -13.06 19.02
CA ASP A 86 -25.16 -12.26 19.18
C ASP A 86 -25.20 -11.52 20.52
N ALA A 87 -24.29 -11.84 21.44
CA ALA A 87 -24.12 -11.16 22.73
C ALA A 87 -23.44 -9.77 22.61
N PHE A 88 -23.05 -9.36 21.40
CA PHE A 88 -22.26 -8.15 21.16
C PHE A 88 -23.17 -6.92 21.00
N ASP A 89 -23.11 -5.99 21.95
CA ASP A 89 -23.79 -4.69 21.81
C ASP A 89 -22.89 -3.74 21.01
N GLY A 90 -23.17 -3.60 19.71
CA GLY A 90 -22.28 -2.98 18.73
C GLY A 90 -21.99 -1.49 18.91
N ASP A 91 -22.72 -0.80 19.81
CA ASP A 91 -22.61 0.65 20.00
C ASP A 91 -21.51 1.03 21.03
N GLU A 92 -21.31 0.25 22.09
CA GLU A 92 -20.35 0.59 23.17
C GLU A 92 -18.88 0.44 22.75
N THR A 93 -18.58 -0.41 21.77
CA THR A 93 -17.21 -0.70 21.30
C THR A 93 -16.82 0.09 20.03
N ALA A 94 -17.79 0.66 19.32
CA ALA A 94 -17.54 1.40 18.08
C ALA A 94 -16.93 2.79 18.32
N GLU A 95 -17.31 3.49 19.39
CA GLU A 95 -16.77 4.82 19.72
C GLU A 95 -15.27 4.80 20.07
N PRO A 96 -14.78 3.91 20.96
CA PRO A 96 -13.35 3.81 21.25
C PRO A 96 -12.49 3.50 20.01
N VAL A 97 -12.98 2.61 19.13
CA VAL A 97 -12.26 2.24 17.90
C VAL A 97 -12.21 3.42 16.91
N ARG A 98 -13.32 4.15 16.73
CA ARG A 98 -13.34 5.36 15.89
C ARG A 98 -12.38 6.44 16.42
N HIS A 99 -12.40 6.66 17.74
CA HIS A 99 -11.50 7.62 18.39
C HIS A 99 -10.03 7.29 18.16
N ILE A 100 -9.64 6.01 18.23
CA ILE A 100 -8.28 5.56 17.92
C ILE A 100 -7.88 5.90 16.48
N HIS A 101 -8.77 5.66 15.52
CA HIS A 101 -8.48 5.98 14.12
C HIS A 101 -8.30 7.48 13.89
N ASP A 102 -9.08 8.32 14.55
CA ASP A 102 -8.95 9.77 14.43
C ASP A 102 -7.63 10.26 15.05
N ILE A 103 -7.26 9.76 16.23
CA ILE A 103 -5.95 10.05 16.84
C ILE A 103 -4.80 9.56 15.95
N ALA A 104 -4.95 8.39 15.32
CA ALA A 104 -3.94 7.83 14.44
C ALA A 104 -3.71 8.69 13.18
N ARG A 105 -4.77 9.25 12.60
CA ARG A 105 -4.70 10.18 11.45
C ARG A 105 -4.04 11.50 11.81
N GLU A 106 -4.21 11.94 13.06
CA GLU A 106 -3.66 13.20 13.55
C GLU A 106 -2.22 13.09 14.09
N GLN A 107 -1.63 11.89 14.09
CA GLN A 107 -0.20 11.73 14.40
C GLN A 107 0.67 12.56 13.45
N PRO A 108 1.81 13.11 13.92
CA PRO A 108 2.68 13.94 13.10
C PRO A 108 3.07 13.30 11.76
N CYS A 109 3.52 12.04 11.78
CA CYS A 109 3.91 11.31 10.57
C CYS A 109 2.73 11.02 9.63
N SER A 110 1.54 10.71 10.16
CA SER A 110 0.31 10.53 9.36
C SER A 110 -0.08 11.83 8.66
N ARG A 111 -0.06 12.97 9.35
CA ARG A 111 -0.37 14.27 8.73
C ARG A 111 0.64 14.66 7.67
N ALA A 112 1.93 14.44 7.92
CA ALA A 112 2.99 14.72 6.95
C ALA A 112 2.86 13.83 5.70
N ALA A 113 2.44 12.57 5.84
CA ALA A 113 2.14 11.70 4.70
C ALA A 113 0.89 12.13 3.93
N ARG A 114 -0.15 12.62 4.60
CA ARG A 114 -1.32 13.22 3.95
C ARG A 114 -0.94 14.48 3.17
N GLU A 115 -0.16 15.37 3.78
CA GLU A 115 0.38 16.57 3.12
C GLU A 115 1.21 16.19 1.87
N TYR A 116 2.06 15.16 1.97
CA TYR A 116 2.79 14.66 0.80
C TYR A 116 1.85 14.22 -0.33
N ALA A 117 0.80 13.43 -0.02
CA ALA A 117 -0.17 12.99 -1.02
C ALA A 117 -0.87 14.15 -1.72
N GLU A 118 -1.23 15.19 -0.98
CA GLU A 118 -1.85 16.43 -1.49
C GLU A 118 -0.89 17.18 -2.41
N ILE A 119 0.36 17.42 -1.99
CA ILE A 119 1.36 18.12 -2.81
C ILE A 119 1.65 17.34 -4.10
N VAL A 120 1.70 16.01 -4.05
CA VAL A 120 1.89 15.18 -5.24
C VAL A 120 0.71 15.36 -6.21
N ASN A 121 -0.53 15.33 -5.72
CA ASN A 121 -1.71 15.56 -6.56
C ASN A 121 -1.66 16.94 -7.23
N ASP A 122 -1.39 17.98 -6.45
CA ASP A 122 -1.27 19.35 -6.97
C ASP A 122 -0.16 19.47 -8.01
N TRP A 123 1.00 18.83 -7.77
CA TRP A 123 2.11 18.84 -8.70
C TRP A 123 1.70 18.24 -10.04
N PHE A 124 1.12 17.04 -10.05
CA PHE A 124 0.73 16.40 -11.31
C PHE A 124 -0.40 17.15 -12.03
N GLU A 125 -1.35 17.73 -11.30
CA GLU A 125 -2.41 18.53 -11.90
C GLU A 125 -1.84 19.78 -12.58
N ALA A 126 -0.94 20.50 -11.90
CA ALA A 126 -0.27 21.68 -12.44
C ALA A 126 0.70 21.35 -13.59
N ASN A 127 1.22 20.13 -13.66
CA ASN A 127 2.28 19.73 -14.60
C ASN A 127 1.82 18.83 -15.75
N LYS A 128 0.50 18.66 -15.99
CA LYS A 128 -0.02 17.88 -17.13
C LYS A 128 0.64 18.26 -18.46
N TRP A 129 0.69 19.57 -18.74
CA TRP A 129 1.32 20.08 -19.96
C TRP A 129 2.84 19.82 -20.02
N HIS A 130 3.55 19.91 -18.89
CA HIS A 130 4.99 19.61 -18.85
C HIS A 130 5.26 18.13 -19.14
N LEU A 131 4.40 17.23 -18.65
CA LEU A 131 4.47 15.79 -18.90
C LEU A 131 4.18 15.46 -20.37
N GLU A 132 3.13 16.04 -20.94
CA GLU A 132 2.77 15.90 -22.37
C GLU A 132 3.92 16.40 -23.27
N ARG A 133 4.43 17.60 -23.01
CA ARG A 133 5.57 18.16 -23.75
C ARG A 133 6.80 17.27 -23.67
N LYS A 134 7.07 16.68 -22.50
CA LYS A 134 8.24 15.78 -22.34
C LYS A 134 8.06 14.48 -23.12
N ALA A 135 6.84 13.94 -23.19
CA ALA A 135 6.55 12.78 -24.03
C ALA A 135 6.77 13.08 -25.52
N GLU A 136 6.24 14.21 -26.02
CA GLU A 136 6.43 14.67 -27.40
C GLU A 136 7.92 14.90 -27.74
N GLU A 137 8.69 15.47 -26.80
CA GLU A 137 10.14 15.66 -26.95
C GLU A 137 10.87 14.32 -27.13
N LEU A 138 10.57 13.34 -26.28
CA LEU A 138 11.19 12.01 -26.34
C LEU A 138 10.80 11.25 -27.61
N GLU A 139 9.53 11.33 -28.03
CA GLU A 139 9.08 10.75 -29.30
C GLU A 139 9.81 11.37 -30.50
N SER A 140 9.96 12.69 -30.50
CA SER A 140 10.68 13.41 -31.56
C SER A 140 12.15 13.01 -31.60
N LEU A 141 12.81 12.89 -30.45
CA LEU A 141 14.20 12.43 -30.36
C LEU A 141 14.36 10.99 -30.85
N ALA A 142 13.39 10.11 -30.53
CA ALA A 142 13.40 8.72 -30.96
C ALA A 142 13.27 8.61 -32.49
N GLN A 143 12.44 9.44 -33.11
CA GLN A 143 12.28 9.49 -34.57
C GLN A 143 13.52 10.04 -35.28
N ALA A 144 14.24 10.97 -34.64
CA ALA A 144 15.42 11.61 -35.22
C ALA A 144 16.71 10.77 -35.13
N ASP A 145 16.69 9.63 -34.43
CA ASP A 145 17.84 8.72 -34.23
C ASP A 145 19.12 9.45 -33.80
N VAL A 146 18.99 10.35 -32.81
CA VAL A 146 20.08 11.23 -32.37
C VAL A 146 21.17 10.42 -31.65
N PRO A 147 22.42 10.38 -32.19
CA PRO A 147 23.50 9.60 -31.58
C PRO A 147 23.80 10.03 -30.15
N GLY A 148 23.95 9.05 -29.25
CA GLY A 148 24.29 9.29 -27.85
C GLY A 148 23.11 9.61 -26.94
N THR A 149 21.88 9.58 -27.45
CA THR A 149 20.66 9.63 -26.63
C THR A 149 19.96 8.27 -26.66
N ASN A 150 19.19 7.95 -25.61
CA ASN A 150 18.28 6.81 -25.63
C ASN A 150 16.88 7.23 -25.12
N PRO A 151 16.11 7.94 -25.96
CA PRO A 151 14.83 8.51 -25.57
C PRO A 151 13.77 7.46 -25.20
N ALA A 152 13.87 6.25 -25.76
CA ALA A 152 12.97 5.15 -25.42
C ALA A 152 13.22 4.65 -23.98
N ASP A 153 14.49 4.45 -23.59
CA ASP A 153 14.84 4.08 -22.21
C ASP A 153 14.43 5.19 -21.22
N ASP A 154 14.64 6.46 -21.58
CA ASP A 154 14.26 7.59 -20.73
C ASP A 154 12.73 7.66 -20.55
N ALA A 155 11.95 7.43 -21.61
CA ALA A 155 10.50 7.37 -21.51
C ALA A 155 10.02 6.24 -20.57
N VAL A 156 10.65 5.06 -20.65
CA VAL A 156 10.36 3.94 -19.75
C VAL A 156 10.70 4.29 -18.30
N ARG A 157 11.88 4.87 -18.04
CA ARG A 157 12.30 5.28 -16.69
C ARG A 157 11.37 6.34 -16.10
N ILE A 158 11.04 7.38 -16.85
CA ILE A 158 10.12 8.44 -16.40
C ILE A 158 8.75 7.84 -16.06
N LYS A 159 8.22 6.96 -16.92
CA LYS A 159 6.94 6.29 -16.66
C LYS A 159 7.01 5.45 -15.39
N ASP A 160 8.07 4.68 -15.20
CA ASP A 160 8.28 3.86 -14.00
C ASP A 160 8.34 4.72 -12.73
N ASP A 161 9.09 5.83 -12.75
CA ASP A 161 9.19 6.75 -11.62
C ASP A 161 7.84 7.40 -11.29
N ILE A 162 7.07 7.80 -12.30
CA ILE A 162 5.71 8.31 -12.13
C ILE A 162 4.81 7.25 -11.49
N GLU A 163 4.84 6.01 -11.98
CA GLU A 163 4.06 4.92 -11.40
C GLU A 163 4.44 4.66 -9.93
N VAL A 164 5.73 4.71 -9.59
CA VAL A 164 6.21 4.58 -8.20
C VAL A 164 5.64 5.68 -7.32
N ILE A 165 5.74 6.94 -7.76
CA ILE A 165 5.20 8.08 -7.01
C ILE A 165 3.69 7.93 -6.82
N ARG A 166 2.95 7.63 -7.89
CA ARG A 166 1.49 7.47 -7.86
C ARG A 166 1.04 6.30 -7.00
N TRP A 167 1.82 5.22 -6.95
CA TRP A 167 1.53 4.08 -6.10
C TRP A 167 1.69 4.43 -4.61
N TYR A 168 2.82 5.05 -4.25
CA TYR A 168 3.14 5.29 -2.83
C TYR A 168 2.48 6.54 -2.24
N GLN A 169 2.03 7.51 -3.05
CA GLN A 169 1.48 8.78 -2.54
C GLN A 169 0.38 8.58 -1.49
N HIS A 170 -0.53 7.61 -1.68
CA HIS A 170 -1.61 7.32 -0.73
C HIS A 170 -1.27 6.16 0.21
N GLN A 171 -0.51 5.19 -0.26
CA GLN A 171 -0.19 4.00 0.51
C GLN A 171 0.61 4.34 1.77
N ILE A 172 1.58 5.26 1.68
CA ILE A 172 2.39 5.69 2.84
C ILE A 172 1.45 6.16 3.96
N TYR A 173 0.49 7.04 3.65
CA TYR A 173 -0.48 7.54 4.62
C TYR A 173 -1.31 6.42 5.26
N VAL A 174 -1.84 5.50 4.45
CA VAL A 174 -2.65 4.37 4.94
C VAL A 174 -1.84 3.47 5.88
N LYS A 175 -0.58 3.19 5.54
CA LYS A 175 0.31 2.34 6.34
C LYS A 175 0.71 3.00 7.66
N LEU A 176 0.91 4.32 7.68
CA LEU A 176 1.18 5.06 8.91
C LEU A 176 -0.06 5.16 9.80
N CYS A 177 -1.24 5.35 9.23
CA CYS A 177 -2.49 5.29 10.00
C CYS A 177 -2.68 3.92 10.65
N ARG A 178 -2.42 2.82 9.92
CA ARG A 178 -2.45 1.46 10.50
C ARG A 178 -1.43 1.31 11.62
N ALA A 179 -0.18 1.71 11.38
CA ALA A 179 0.88 1.58 12.38
C ALA A 179 0.54 2.35 13.67
N ALA A 180 0.08 3.60 13.54
CA ALA A 180 -0.33 4.43 14.67
C ALA A 180 -1.55 3.85 15.40
N ALA A 181 -2.58 3.39 14.67
CA ALA A 181 -3.76 2.77 15.26
C ALA A 181 -3.40 1.47 15.99
N GLY A 182 -2.52 0.64 15.41
CA GLY A 182 -2.01 -0.59 16.02
C GLY A 182 -1.30 -0.31 17.35
N MET A 183 -0.39 0.66 17.39
CA MET A 183 0.25 1.06 18.64
C MET A 183 -0.73 1.61 19.68
N LEU A 184 -1.72 2.41 19.25
CA LEU A 184 -2.73 2.96 20.15
C LEU A 184 -3.56 1.84 20.77
N ARG A 185 -4.11 0.94 19.95
CA ARG A 185 -4.85 -0.25 20.43
C ARG A 185 -4.00 -1.08 21.38
N GLY A 186 -2.75 -1.34 21.01
CA GLY A 186 -1.79 -2.07 21.82
C GLY A 186 -1.64 -1.54 23.24
N ARG A 187 -1.55 -0.21 23.37
CA ARG A 187 -1.48 0.47 24.67
C ARG A 187 -2.80 0.43 25.43
N PHE A 188 -3.94 0.43 24.76
CA PHE A 188 -5.25 0.34 25.43
C PHE A 188 -5.56 -1.09 25.91
N GLU A 189 -5.07 -2.09 25.18
CA GLU A 189 -5.36 -3.51 25.42
C GLU A 189 -4.23 -4.24 26.17
N ASP A 190 -3.19 -3.52 26.62
CA ASP A 190 -1.97 -4.08 27.25
C ASP A 190 -1.35 -5.25 26.48
N ARG A 191 -1.37 -5.15 25.14
CA ARG A 191 -0.88 -6.16 24.19
C ARG A 191 0.61 -5.97 23.91
N GLU A 192 1.45 -6.90 24.36
CA GLU A 192 2.91 -6.86 24.13
C GLU A 192 3.31 -6.97 22.64
N ASP A 193 2.51 -7.67 21.82
CA ASP A 193 2.75 -7.89 20.38
C ASP A 193 2.39 -6.69 19.49
N ALA A 194 1.62 -5.73 20.00
CA ALA A 194 1.10 -4.62 19.20
C ALA A 194 2.19 -3.68 18.67
N SER A 195 3.35 -3.65 19.34
CA SER A 195 4.53 -2.94 18.84
C SER A 195 5.07 -3.59 17.57
N GLU A 196 5.03 -4.91 17.45
CA GLU A 196 5.59 -5.64 16.32
C GLU A 196 4.77 -5.42 15.03
N ASP A 197 3.43 -5.55 15.08
CA ASP A 197 2.56 -5.26 13.92
C ASP A 197 2.68 -3.81 13.45
N ALA A 198 2.72 -2.87 14.40
CA ALA A 198 2.88 -1.46 14.08
C ALA A 198 4.23 -1.18 13.38
N ASN A 199 5.33 -1.76 13.89
CA ASN A 199 6.65 -1.64 13.28
C ASN A 199 6.68 -2.25 11.87
N GLY A 200 6.01 -3.37 11.64
CA GLY A 200 5.90 -3.95 10.31
C GLY A 200 5.15 -3.05 9.31
N SER A 201 4.04 -2.44 9.73
CA SER A 201 3.31 -1.47 8.89
C SER A 201 4.13 -0.21 8.63
N ALA A 202 4.84 0.30 9.66
CA ALA A 202 5.73 1.44 9.53
C ALA A 202 6.93 1.14 8.60
N LYS A 203 7.46 -0.09 8.61
CA LYS A 203 8.53 -0.50 7.67
C LYS A 203 8.09 -0.38 6.22
N VAL A 204 6.86 -0.79 5.90
CA VAL A 204 6.32 -0.64 4.54
C VAL A 204 6.22 0.83 4.15
N ALA A 205 5.78 1.70 5.08
CA ALA A 205 5.75 3.13 4.84
C ALA A 205 7.14 3.73 4.59
N LEU A 206 8.17 3.32 5.35
CA LEU A 206 9.56 3.74 5.13
C LEU A 206 10.04 3.36 3.72
N ILE A 207 9.78 2.12 3.28
CA ILE A 207 10.13 1.66 1.94
C ILE A 207 9.43 2.50 0.87
N GLY A 208 8.15 2.83 1.07
CA GLY A 208 7.41 3.71 0.17
C GLY A 208 8.02 5.11 0.09
N VAL A 209 8.39 5.69 1.23
CA VAL A 209 9.06 7.01 1.29
C VAL A 209 10.40 6.98 0.56
N GLU A 210 11.23 5.96 0.79
CA GLU A 210 12.54 5.82 0.14
C GLU A 210 12.41 5.65 -1.38
N ARG A 211 11.45 4.84 -1.83
CA ARG A 211 11.14 4.66 -3.27
C ARG A 211 10.62 5.96 -3.89
N SER A 212 9.75 6.69 -3.20
CA SER A 212 9.28 8.00 -3.63
C SER A 212 10.40 9.03 -3.72
N ILE A 213 11.34 9.04 -2.78
CA ILE A 213 12.53 9.93 -2.82
C ILE A 213 13.37 9.61 -4.07
N ALA A 214 13.67 8.33 -4.30
CA ALA A 214 14.45 7.91 -5.45
C ALA A 214 13.77 8.31 -6.77
N ALA A 215 12.46 8.07 -6.91
CA ALA A 215 11.70 8.42 -8.10
C ALA A 215 11.65 9.94 -8.34
N TRP A 216 11.39 10.76 -7.31
CA TRP A 216 11.42 12.21 -7.45
C TRP A 216 12.82 12.74 -7.82
N ALA A 217 13.87 12.17 -7.24
CA ALA A 217 15.25 12.51 -7.58
C ALA A 217 15.61 12.13 -9.02
N ALA A 218 15.11 10.99 -9.51
CA ALA A 218 15.28 10.54 -10.89
C ALA A 218 14.52 11.40 -11.90
N LEU A 219 13.34 11.94 -11.53
CA LEU A 219 12.59 12.87 -12.39
C LEU A 219 13.22 14.27 -12.47
N LEU A 220 14.00 14.69 -11.47
CA LEU A 220 14.54 16.05 -11.39
C LEU A 220 15.28 16.53 -12.65
N PRO A 221 16.19 15.74 -13.28
CA PRO A 221 16.90 16.17 -14.49
C PRO A 221 15.99 16.30 -15.71
N HIS A 222 14.85 15.60 -15.73
CA HIS A 222 13.91 15.61 -16.85
C HIS A 222 12.95 16.81 -16.82
N PHE A 223 12.77 17.43 -15.64
CA PHE A 223 11.86 18.54 -15.40
C PHE A 223 12.58 19.68 -14.66
N SER A 224 13.65 20.21 -15.27
CA SER A 224 14.48 21.26 -14.68
C SER A 224 13.72 22.58 -14.45
N ASP A 225 12.68 22.85 -15.23
CA ASP A 225 11.74 23.96 -15.02
C ASP A 225 10.88 23.78 -13.75
N GLN A 226 10.79 22.56 -13.22
CA GLN A 226 10.10 22.20 -11.98
C GLN A 226 11.06 21.92 -10.81
N GLU A 227 12.34 22.24 -10.93
CA GLU A 227 13.38 21.91 -9.93
C GLU A 227 12.96 22.32 -8.51
N ARG A 228 12.53 23.56 -8.32
CA ARG A 228 12.11 24.07 -7.00
C ARG A 228 10.94 23.28 -6.42
N ALA A 229 9.98 22.89 -7.26
CA ALA A 229 8.80 22.15 -6.81
C ALA A 229 9.16 20.72 -6.41
N ILE A 230 10.02 20.06 -7.19
CA ILE A 230 10.51 18.71 -6.90
C ILE A 230 11.39 18.71 -5.64
N LEU A 231 12.28 19.69 -5.47
CA LEU A 231 13.08 19.84 -4.25
C LEU A 231 12.22 20.05 -3.00
N ARG A 232 11.07 20.73 -3.12
CA ARG A 232 10.09 20.85 -2.03
C ARG A 232 9.49 19.50 -1.65
N LEU A 233 9.09 18.69 -2.64
CA LEU A 233 8.58 17.33 -2.43
C LEU A 233 9.63 16.43 -1.73
N LEU A 234 10.88 16.49 -2.18
CA LEU A 234 11.99 15.76 -1.56
C LEU A 234 12.21 16.18 -0.11
N SER A 235 12.13 17.48 0.20
CA SER A 235 12.23 17.99 1.57
C SER A 235 11.10 17.48 2.48
N VAL A 236 9.85 17.46 1.97
CA VAL A 236 8.70 16.91 2.70
C VAL A 236 8.90 15.43 2.99
N LEU A 237 9.37 14.64 2.01
CA LEU A 237 9.65 13.22 2.17
C LEU A 237 10.79 12.95 3.17
N GLN A 238 11.87 13.72 3.14
CA GLN A 238 12.97 13.61 4.11
C GLN A 238 12.49 13.90 5.54
N ARG A 239 11.68 14.94 5.72
CA ARG A 239 11.05 15.24 7.02
C ARG A 239 10.14 14.10 7.47
N LEU A 240 9.36 13.53 6.55
CA LEU A 240 8.49 12.41 6.84
C LEU A 240 9.30 11.18 7.27
N LEU A 241 10.38 10.85 6.57
CA LEU A 241 11.29 9.75 6.92
C LEU A 241 11.75 9.86 8.39
N SER A 242 12.30 11.02 8.79
CA SER A 242 12.75 11.24 10.17
C SER A 242 11.63 11.15 11.20
N GLN A 243 10.41 11.59 10.86
CA GLN A 243 9.26 11.48 11.76
C GLN A 243 8.81 10.03 11.95
N ILE A 244 8.86 9.21 10.90
CA ILE A 244 8.51 7.78 10.99
C ILE A 244 9.55 7.05 11.85
N GLU A 245 10.84 7.30 11.64
CA GLU A 245 11.91 6.68 12.42
C GLU A 245 11.85 7.07 13.90
N ALA A 246 11.48 8.31 14.22
CA ALA A 246 11.27 8.74 15.60
C ALA A 246 10.04 8.09 16.24
N ALA A 247 8.94 7.94 15.49
CA ALA A 247 7.69 7.34 15.99
C ALA A 247 7.77 5.82 16.11
N PHE A 248 8.52 5.15 15.24
CA PHE A 248 8.65 3.69 15.17
C PHE A 248 10.13 3.27 15.06
N PRO A 249 10.91 3.36 16.16
CA PRO A 249 12.36 3.15 16.13
C PRO A 249 12.78 1.74 15.69
N ALA A 250 11.93 0.74 15.91
CA ALA A 250 12.19 -0.66 15.54
C ALA A 250 11.66 -1.03 14.14
N ALA A 251 11.04 -0.10 13.41
CA ALA A 251 10.43 -0.38 12.11
C ALA A 251 11.46 -0.93 11.10
N ARG A 252 12.67 -0.38 11.06
CA ARG A 252 13.72 -0.87 10.13
C ARG A 252 14.15 -2.30 10.44
N ALA A 253 14.17 -2.67 11.72
CA ALA A 253 14.61 -3.98 12.19
C ALA A 253 13.54 -5.07 12.02
N PHE A 254 12.27 -4.69 11.87
CA PHE A 254 11.18 -5.64 11.63
C PHE A 254 11.46 -6.49 10.38
N LEU A 255 11.29 -7.81 10.44
CA LEU A 255 11.49 -8.70 9.29
C LEU A 255 10.17 -9.00 8.62
N ARG A 256 9.97 -8.51 7.38
CA ARG A 256 8.75 -8.80 6.62
C ARG A 256 8.79 -10.25 6.13
N PRO A 257 7.78 -11.07 6.45
CA PRO A 257 7.71 -12.46 6.01
C PRO A 257 7.89 -12.57 4.49
N GLY A 258 8.88 -13.36 4.07
CA GLY A 258 9.19 -13.61 2.66
C GLY A 258 9.97 -12.52 1.92
N PHE A 259 9.91 -11.25 2.36
CA PHE A 259 10.57 -10.14 1.67
C PHE A 259 11.97 -9.81 2.20
N ASP A 260 12.17 -9.97 3.51
CA ASP A 260 13.42 -9.63 4.18
C ASP A 260 14.11 -10.90 4.71
N ALA A 261 15.43 -10.87 4.80
CA ALA A 261 16.30 -11.95 5.28
C ALA A 261 17.15 -11.50 6.47
#